data_AF-A0AAW4XSD2-F1
#
_entry.id   AF-A0AAW4XSD2-F1
#
_cell.length_a   1.000
_cell.length_b   1.000
_cell.length_c   1.000
_cell.angle_alpha   90.00
_cell.angle_beta   90.00
_cell.angle_gamma   90.00
#
_symmetry.space_group_name_H-M   'P 1'
#
loop_
_entity.id
_entity.type
_entity.pdbx_description
1 polymer ?
#
loop_
_entity_poly.entity_id
_entity_poly.type
_entity_poly.pdbx_seq_one_letter_code
_entity_poly.pdbx_strand_id
1 'polypeptide(L)'
;MSPSTSKSKKSASKKPAAEKRSVEEVVAAQQRIQQAQSQNDARAKASKKAKSSKDDKTRKKTAPGPGHEVPTPPMPGKKLAKPGHEKALDLQPLYLAENYRGSGKLEGKTAVITGGDSGIGRAVAVLFAREGANVAILYLNEHDDAKETCRLIEEEGQQSLAISGNVQDPQFCEQAVKQVLKQFGALNVLVNNAAFQQHAADIEDLNTERLDETFRTNIFGYFHMVKAAIPYLQRGDAIVNTGSVTGLSGSKELLDYSATKGAIHAFTKALAQNLMERGIRVNAVAPGPVWTPLNPADKNAEDLREFGADTQMGRPAQPEELAPAYVFLASQVCSSYISGIVLPVTGSVGAS
;
A
#
# COMPACT_ATOMS: atom_id res chain seq x y z
N MET A 1 8.44 -66.16 28.38
CA MET A 1 7.38 -65.14 28.50
C MET A 1 7.91 -63.85 27.91
N SER A 2 7.42 -63.48 26.73
CA SER A 2 7.87 -62.32 25.95
C SER A 2 7.25 -61.02 26.49
N PRO A 3 7.98 -59.90 26.62
CA PRO A 3 7.36 -58.61 26.86
C PRO A 3 6.90 -57.99 25.53
N SER A 4 5.59 -57.80 25.42
CA SER A 4 4.91 -57.04 24.38
C SER A 4 5.36 -55.57 24.42
N THR A 5 5.98 -55.07 23.35
CA THR A 5 6.21 -53.63 23.14
C THR A 5 5.10 -53.05 22.26
N SER A 6 4.17 -52.36 22.91
CA SER A 6 3.15 -51.53 22.26
C SER A 6 3.83 -50.32 21.61
N LYS A 7 3.86 -50.28 20.27
CA LYS A 7 4.23 -49.09 19.50
C LYS A 7 3.02 -48.16 19.40
N SER A 8 3.00 -47.12 20.24
CA SER A 8 2.13 -45.96 20.06
C SER A 8 2.52 -45.23 18.76
N LYS A 9 1.63 -45.28 17.76
CA LYS A 9 1.70 -44.42 16.58
C LYS A 9 1.33 -42.99 17.01
N LYS A 10 2.32 -42.11 17.14
CA LYS A 10 2.06 -40.66 17.17
C LYS A 10 1.45 -40.24 15.84
N SER A 11 0.16 -39.89 15.84
CA SER A 11 -0.46 -39.17 14.73
C SER A 11 0.20 -37.79 14.62
N ALA A 12 0.96 -37.56 13.56
CA ALA A 12 1.36 -36.21 13.19
C ALA A 12 0.09 -35.44 12.82
N SER A 13 -0.34 -34.51 13.66
CA SER A 13 -1.36 -33.55 13.27
C SER A 13 -0.77 -32.73 12.11
N LYS A 14 -1.40 -32.81 10.94
CA LYS A 14 -1.18 -31.83 9.88
C LYS A 14 -1.50 -30.47 10.49
N LYS A 15 -0.49 -29.62 10.68
CA LYS A 15 -0.71 -28.19 10.94
C LYS A 15 -1.68 -27.70 9.87
N PRO A 16 -2.77 -26.99 10.21
CA PRO A 16 -3.59 -26.36 9.20
C PRO A 16 -2.68 -25.40 8.42
N ALA A 17 -2.47 -25.68 7.14
CA ALA A 17 -1.92 -24.68 6.24
C ALA A 17 -2.87 -23.49 6.29
N ALA A 18 -2.33 -22.26 6.30
CA ALA A 18 -3.16 -21.09 6.13
C ALA A 18 -4.04 -21.31 4.88
N GLU A 19 -5.36 -21.25 5.05
CA GLU A 19 -6.32 -21.55 4.01
C GLU A 19 -6.07 -20.59 2.84
N LYS A 20 -5.77 -21.14 1.66
CA LYS A 20 -5.54 -20.36 0.45
C LYS A 20 -6.87 -19.75 0.02
N ARG A 21 -6.89 -18.44 -0.19
CA ARG A 21 -8.07 -17.71 -0.64
C ARG A 21 -7.87 -17.21 -2.06
N SER A 22 -8.83 -17.50 -2.95
CA SER A 22 -8.84 -16.96 -4.31
C SER A 22 -8.99 -15.44 -4.31
N VAL A 23 -8.72 -14.82 -5.46
CA VAL A 23 -8.94 -13.37 -5.65
C VAL A 23 -10.41 -13.01 -5.36
N GLU A 24 -11.34 -13.79 -5.88
CA GLU A 24 -12.78 -13.60 -5.70
C GLU A 24 -13.19 -13.71 -4.22
N GLU A 25 -12.63 -14.67 -3.49
CA GLU A 25 -12.89 -14.85 -2.05
C GLU A 25 -12.34 -13.69 -1.20
N VAL A 26 -11.20 -13.11 -1.59
CA VAL A 26 -10.67 -11.90 -0.95
C VAL A 26 -11.55 -10.71 -1.24
N VAL A 27 -11.86 -10.44 -2.51
CA VAL A 27 -12.73 -9.33 -2.91
C VAL A 27 -14.08 -9.43 -2.21
N ALA A 28 -14.70 -10.61 -2.20
CA ALA A 28 -15.99 -10.83 -1.54
C ALA A 28 -15.92 -10.53 -0.04
N ALA A 29 -14.88 -10.97 0.67
CA ALA A 29 -14.75 -10.66 2.10
C ALA A 29 -14.52 -9.16 2.34
N GLN A 30 -13.67 -8.51 1.54
CA GLN A 30 -13.44 -7.07 1.64
C GLN A 30 -14.74 -6.28 1.45
N GLN A 31 -15.58 -6.69 0.50
CA GLN A 31 -16.90 -6.09 0.28
C GLN A 31 -17.89 -6.39 1.42
N ARG A 32 -17.89 -7.62 1.98
CA ARG A 32 -18.71 -7.94 3.17
C ARG A 32 -18.31 -7.09 4.37
N ILE A 33 -17.01 -6.95 4.64
CA ILE A 33 -16.49 -6.09 5.71
C ILE A 33 -16.93 -4.64 5.49
N GLN A 34 -16.80 -4.13 4.26
CA GLN A 34 -17.22 -2.77 3.91
C GLN A 34 -18.73 -2.56 4.11
N GLN A 35 -19.56 -3.53 3.71
CA GLN A 35 -21.01 -3.48 3.87
C GLN A 35 -21.42 -3.52 5.34
N ALA A 36 -20.83 -4.43 6.12
CA ALA A 36 -21.07 -4.54 7.56
C ALA A 36 -20.73 -3.22 8.28
N GLN A 37 -19.57 -2.63 7.97
CA GLN A 37 -19.19 -1.34 8.55
C GLN A 37 -20.15 -0.22 8.13
N SER A 38 -20.53 -0.17 6.86
CA SER A 38 -21.49 0.84 6.37
C SER A 38 -22.83 0.76 7.09
N GLN A 39 -23.28 -0.45 7.46
CA GLN A 39 -24.49 -0.65 8.26
C GLN A 39 -24.31 -0.16 9.70
N ASN A 40 -23.15 -0.42 10.32
CA ASN A 40 -22.83 0.06 11.66
C ASN A 40 -22.77 1.60 11.70
N ASP A 41 -22.09 2.23 10.73
CA ASP A 41 -22.02 3.68 10.58
C ASP A 41 -23.42 4.30 10.43
N ALA A 42 -24.29 3.69 9.62
CA ALA A 42 -25.66 4.15 9.42
C ALA A 42 -26.49 4.05 10.72
N ARG A 43 -26.34 2.96 11.48
CA ARG A 43 -27.00 2.79 12.79
C ARG A 43 -26.51 3.82 13.80
N ALA A 44 -25.19 4.06 13.86
CA ALA A 44 -24.59 5.06 14.74
C ALA A 44 -25.00 6.50 14.38
N LYS A 45 -25.12 6.83 13.09
CA LYS A 45 -25.64 8.13 12.63
C LYS A 45 -27.13 8.30 12.98
N ALA A 46 -27.92 7.24 12.89
CA ALA A 46 -29.34 7.27 13.26
C ALA A 46 -29.55 7.48 14.77
N SER A 47 -28.68 6.92 15.62
CA SER A 47 -28.73 7.09 17.08
C SER A 47 -28.17 8.43 17.56
N LYS A 48 -27.25 9.06 16.81
CA LYS A 48 -26.60 10.34 17.15
C LYS A 48 -27.30 11.60 16.60
N LYS A 49 -28.61 11.56 16.30
CA LYS A 49 -29.38 12.78 15.93
C LYS A 49 -29.59 13.72 17.15
N ALA A 50 -28.51 14.33 17.64
CA ALA A 50 -28.51 15.59 18.38
C ALA A 50 -27.08 16.18 18.45
N LYS A 51 -26.93 17.41 17.92
CA LYS A 51 -25.79 18.35 18.02
C LYS A 51 -24.50 18.05 17.23
N SER A 52 -24.22 18.89 16.23
CA SER A 52 -23.25 20.00 16.39
C SER A 52 -23.29 20.98 15.20
N SER A 53 -22.89 22.22 15.50
CA SER A 53 -22.71 23.36 14.61
C SER A 53 -21.43 23.22 13.79
N LYS A 54 -21.47 23.69 12.54
CA LYS A 54 -20.27 23.89 11.71
C LYS A 54 -19.66 25.25 12.01
N ASP A 55 -18.44 25.25 12.53
CA ASP A 55 -17.57 26.42 12.47
C ASP A 55 -16.96 26.52 11.08
N ASP A 56 -17.14 27.68 10.46
CA ASP A 56 -16.55 28.07 9.19
C ASP A 56 -15.06 28.35 9.40
N LYS A 57 -14.20 27.35 9.14
CA LYS A 57 -12.75 27.54 9.17
C LYS A 57 -12.32 28.21 7.87
N THR A 58 -11.93 29.46 7.99
CA THR A 58 -11.26 30.25 6.94
C THR A 58 -10.17 29.44 6.23
N ARG A 59 -10.33 29.26 4.91
CA ARG A 59 -9.36 28.63 3.99
C ARG A 59 -7.98 29.27 4.14
N LYS A 60 -7.01 28.53 4.67
CA LYS A 60 -5.59 28.93 4.63
C LYS A 60 -5.09 28.84 3.18
N LYS A 61 -4.54 29.93 2.64
CA LYS A 61 -3.90 29.96 1.31
C LYS A 61 -2.48 29.37 1.36
N THR A 62 -2.24 28.50 0.39
CA THR A 62 -0.97 28.04 -0.22
C THR A 62 0.17 27.66 0.72
N ALA A 63 0.15 26.41 1.15
CA ALA A 63 1.38 25.71 1.51
C ALA A 63 2.20 25.36 0.24
N PRO A 64 3.49 25.01 0.36
CA PRO A 64 4.31 24.57 -0.77
C PRO A 64 3.59 23.44 -1.53
N GLY A 65 3.51 23.57 -2.85
CA GLY A 65 2.88 22.58 -3.75
C GLY A 65 3.79 22.23 -4.92
N PRO A 66 3.39 21.29 -5.80
CA PRO A 66 4.24 20.74 -6.87
C PRO A 66 4.52 21.68 -8.05
N GLY A 67 4.35 22.99 -7.86
CA GLY A 67 4.51 24.02 -8.90
C GLY A 67 3.34 24.09 -9.89
N HIS A 68 2.24 23.38 -9.65
CA HIS A 68 0.99 23.44 -10.40
C HIS A 68 -0.22 23.33 -9.47
N GLU A 69 -1.42 23.60 -9.99
CA GLU A 69 -2.66 23.49 -9.21
C GLU A 69 -2.98 22.04 -8.88
N VAL A 70 -3.26 21.79 -7.61
CA VAL A 70 -3.66 20.47 -7.11
C VAL A 70 -5.04 20.57 -6.47
N PRO A 71 -5.84 19.49 -6.51
CA PRO A 71 -7.16 19.49 -5.89
C PRO A 71 -7.09 19.83 -4.39
N THR A 72 -7.99 20.71 -3.96
CA THR A 72 -8.17 21.10 -2.55
C THR A 72 -9.62 20.88 -2.12
N PRO A 73 -9.88 20.66 -0.82
CA PRO A 73 -11.24 20.57 -0.28
C PRO A 73 -12.19 21.72 -0.73
N PRO A 74 -13.47 21.42 -1.03
CA PRO A 74 -14.11 20.12 -0.83
C PRO A 74 -13.81 19.09 -1.93
N MET A 75 -13.48 17.85 -1.54
CA MET A 75 -13.28 16.72 -2.46
C MET A 75 -14.63 16.09 -2.86
N PRO A 76 -14.73 15.40 -4.02
CA PRO A 76 -15.97 14.72 -4.40
C PRO A 76 -16.26 13.51 -3.49
N GLY A 77 -17.53 13.34 -3.13
CA GLY A 77 -18.00 12.36 -2.16
C GLY A 77 -18.60 11.08 -2.76
N LYS A 78 -18.00 10.49 -3.80
CA LYS A 78 -18.52 9.25 -4.39
C LYS A 78 -17.99 8.04 -3.65
N LYS A 79 -18.87 7.14 -3.18
CA LYS A 79 -18.47 5.88 -2.54
C LYS A 79 -18.20 4.81 -3.59
N LEU A 80 -17.10 4.06 -3.43
CA LEU A 80 -16.74 2.93 -4.31
C LEU A 80 -16.82 1.60 -3.56
N ALA A 81 -17.06 0.50 -4.27
CA ALA A 81 -16.87 -0.83 -3.70
C ALA A 81 -15.37 -1.17 -3.65
N LYS A 82 -14.93 -1.90 -2.61
CA LYS A 82 -13.54 -2.37 -2.52
C LYS A 82 -13.21 -3.41 -3.61
N PRO A 83 -11.96 -3.48 -4.10
CA PRO A 83 -10.80 -2.65 -3.72
C PRO A 83 -10.79 -1.21 -4.28
N GLY A 84 -11.72 -0.90 -5.18
CA GLY A 84 -11.97 0.45 -5.70
C GLY A 84 -11.23 0.73 -7.01
N HIS A 85 -11.98 0.96 -8.09
CA HIS A 85 -11.39 1.28 -9.39
C HIS A 85 -11.08 2.78 -9.50
N GLU A 86 -9.84 3.15 -9.83
CA GLU A 86 -9.40 4.55 -9.96
C GLU A 86 -10.12 5.25 -11.11
N LYS A 87 -10.31 4.55 -12.21
CA LYS A 87 -11.08 5.01 -13.36
C LYS A 87 -12.53 5.41 -13.03
N ALA A 88 -13.08 4.93 -11.91
CA ALA A 88 -14.45 5.26 -11.48
C ALA A 88 -14.55 6.57 -10.67
N LEU A 89 -13.42 7.20 -10.32
CA LEU A 89 -13.39 8.46 -9.59
C LEU A 89 -13.77 9.63 -10.48
N ASP A 90 -14.61 10.53 -9.97
CA ASP A 90 -14.99 11.74 -10.71
C ASP A 90 -13.81 12.74 -10.75
N LEU A 91 -13.00 12.77 -9.68
CA LEU A 91 -11.72 13.47 -9.63
C LEU A 91 -10.59 12.45 -9.70
N GLN A 92 -9.94 12.40 -10.86
CA GLN A 92 -8.80 11.52 -11.10
C GLN A 92 -7.60 11.97 -10.25
N PRO A 93 -6.92 11.03 -9.54
CA PRO A 93 -5.66 11.33 -8.87
C PRO A 93 -4.58 11.79 -9.86
N LEU A 94 -3.72 12.71 -9.42
CA LEU A 94 -2.54 13.08 -10.20
C LEU A 94 -1.41 12.08 -9.88
N TYR A 95 -1.00 11.31 -10.88
CA TYR A 95 0.03 10.27 -10.75
C TYR A 95 1.15 10.38 -11.80
N LEU A 96 1.06 11.33 -12.73
CA LEU A 96 2.02 11.47 -13.83
C LEU A 96 3.27 12.26 -13.43
N ALA A 97 3.19 13.14 -12.44
CA ALA A 97 4.26 14.06 -12.05
C ALA A 97 4.84 14.79 -13.27
N GLU A 98 4.03 15.55 -14.00
CA GLU A 98 4.43 16.15 -15.29
C GLU A 98 5.66 17.05 -15.22
N ASN A 99 5.97 17.60 -14.04
CA ASN A 99 7.17 18.43 -13.79
C ASN A 99 8.41 17.62 -13.41
N TYR A 100 8.28 16.32 -13.13
CA TYR A 100 9.40 15.44 -12.82
C TYR A 100 10.16 15.09 -14.10
N ARG A 101 11.49 15.18 -14.06
CA ARG A 101 12.37 14.81 -15.18
C ARG A 101 13.25 13.65 -14.74
N GLY A 102 13.12 12.52 -15.44
CA GLY A 102 13.96 11.35 -15.23
C GLY A 102 15.44 11.68 -15.45
N SER A 103 16.30 10.97 -14.74
CA SER A 103 17.76 11.18 -14.75
C SER A 103 18.54 9.86 -14.65
N GLY A 104 17.90 8.74 -15.01
CA GLY A 104 18.51 7.40 -15.02
C GLY A 104 18.83 6.87 -13.63
N LYS A 105 18.12 7.30 -12.57
CA LYS A 105 18.43 6.89 -11.18
C LYS A 105 18.19 5.40 -10.92
N LEU A 106 17.41 4.75 -11.79
CA LEU A 106 17.08 3.34 -11.76
C LEU A 106 17.36 2.67 -13.11
N GLU A 107 18.29 3.23 -13.89
CA GLU A 107 18.65 2.72 -15.21
C GLU A 107 19.02 1.23 -15.16
N GLY A 108 18.36 0.43 -16.01
CA GLY A 108 18.58 -1.01 -16.11
C GLY A 108 18.11 -1.82 -14.89
N LYS A 109 17.35 -1.22 -13.97
CA LYS A 109 16.78 -1.93 -12.82
C LYS A 109 15.46 -2.59 -13.18
N THR A 110 15.12 -3.64 -12.43
CA THR A 110 13.77 -4.24 -12.47
C THR A 110 13.10 -4.10 -11.12
N ALA A 111 11.86 -3.61 -11.11
CA ALA A 111 11.07 -3.40 -9.92
C ALA A 111 9.79 -4.25 -9.90
N VAL A 112 9.39 -4.68 -8.69
CA VAL A 112 8.09 -5.28 -8.41
C VAL A 112 7.35 -4.38 -7.43
N ILE A 113 6.13 -3.98 -7.77
CA ILE A 113 5.30 -3.08 -6.95
C ILE A 113 3.95 -3.75 -6.68
N THR A 114 3.65 -4.03 -5.41
CA THR A 114 2.31 -4.53 -5.04
C THR A 114 1.30 -3.37 -4.89
N GLY A 115 0.07 -3.55 -5.37
CA GLY A 115 -0.90 -2.46 -5.50
C GLY A 115 -0.42 -1.39 -6.48
N GLY A 116 0.23 -1.81 -7.57
CA GLY A 116 0.79 -0.92 -8.60
C GLY A 116 -0.23 -0.48 -9.66
N ASP A 117 -1.45 -1.02 -9.62
CA ASP A 117 -2.54 -0.69 -10.53
C ASP A 117 -3.07 0.75 -10.34
N SER A 118 -2.98 1.32 -9.14
CA SER A 118 -3.62 2.59 -8.80
C SER A 118 -2.87 3.37 -7.71
N GLY A 119 -3.31 4.61 -7.46
CA GLY A 119 -2.85 5.48 -6.38
C GLY A 119 -1.33 5.65 -6.33
N ILE A 120 -0.79 5.54 -5.11
CA ILE A 120 0.66 5.69 -4.86
C ILE A 120 1.45 4.67 -5.68
N GLY A 121 1.00 3.42 -5.75
CA GLY A 121 1.71 2.37 -6.49
C GLY A 121 1.81 2.66 -7.98
N ARG A 122 0.74 3.18 -8.59
CA ARG A 122 0.74 3.66 -10.00
C ARG A 122 1.75 4.77 -10.20
N ALA A 123 1.72 5.81 -9.37
CA ALA A 123 2.67 6.93 -9.49
C ALA A 123 4.13 6.46 -9.34
N VAL A 124 4.40 5.54 -8.40
CA VAL A 124 5.72 4.94 -8.23
C VAL A 124 6.12 4.13 -9.46
N ALA A 125 5.22 3.34 -10.04
CA ALA A 125 5.47 2.56 -11.24
C ALA A 125 5.87 3.45 -12.43
N VAL A 126 5.12 4.54 -12.67
CA VAL A 126 5.41 5.52 -13.73
C VAL A 126 6.76 6.18 -13.50
N LEU A 127 7.06 6.65 -12.29
CA LEU A 127 8.34 7.33 -12.03
C LEU A 127 9.54 6.37 -12.03
N PHE A 128 9.34 5.10 -11.66
CA PHE A 128 10.39 4.10 -11.79
C PHE A 128 10.71 3.84 -13.26
N ALA A 129 9.68 3.74 -14.12
CA ALA A 129 9.86 3.62 -15.56
C ALA A 129 10.58 4.84 -16.15
N ARG A 130 10.15 6.05 -15.77
CA ARG A 130 10.80 7.31 -16.17
C ARG A 130 12.26 7.43 -15.70
N GLU A 131 12.64 6.73 -14.63
CA GLU A 131 14.01 6.65 -14.14
C GLU A 131 14.82 5.47 -14.72
N GLY A 132 14.25 4.75 -15.70
CA GLY A 132 14.93 3.72 -16.49
C GLY A 132 14.74 2.27 -16.00
N ALA A 133 13.71 2.01 -15.18
CA ALA A 133 13.44 0.66 -14.67
C ALA A 133 12.33 -0.06 -15.43
N ASN A 134 12.52 -1.36 -15.70
CA ASN A 134 11.41 -2.25 -16.01
C ASN A 134 10.54 -2.46 -14.77
N VAL A 135 9.21 -2.52 -14.93
CA VAL A 135 8.29 -2.56 -13.79
C VAL A 135 7.25 -3.67 -13.95
N ALA A 136 7.19 -4.56 -12.96
CA ALA A 136 6.06 -5.43 -12.73
C ALA A 136 5.14 -4.86 -11.65
N ILE A 137 3.84 -4.83 -11.93
CA ILE A 137 2.80 -4.45 -10.98
C ILE A 137 1.99 -5.69 -10.57
N LEU A 138 1.80 -5.85 -9.27
CA LEU A 138 0.90 -6.84 -8.70
C LEU A 138 -0.36 -6.12 -8.22
N TYR A 139 -1.53 -6.69 -8.46
CA TYR A 139 -2.82 -6.10 -8.13
C TYR A 139 -3.88 -7.19 -7.92
N LEU A 140 -5.07 -6.85 -7.42
CA LEU A 140 -6.07 -7.86 -7.07
C LEU A 140 -6.91 -8.24 -8.29
N ASN A 141 -7.82 -7.37 -8.73
CA ASN A 141 -8.72 -7.61 -9.86
C ASN A 141 -9.06 -6.34 -10.70
N GLU A 142 -8.36 -5.23 -10.46
CA GLU A 142 -8.54 -3.94 -11.10
C GLU A 142 -7.88 -3.90 -12.49
N HIS A 143 -8.24 -4.85 -13.37
CA HIS A 143 -7.53 -5.09 -14.63
C HIS A 143 -7.44 -3.87 -15.55
N ASP A 144 -8.45 -3.00 -15.59
CA ASP A 144 -8.40 -1.79 -16.41
C ASP A 144 -7.45 -0.73 -15.84
N ASP A 145 -7.36 -0.63 -14.52
CA ASP A 145 -6.42 0.26 -13.85
C ASP A 145 -4.98 -0.24 -14.02
N ALA A 146 -4.77 -1.56 -13.92
CA ALA A 146 -3.48 -2.19 -14.17
C ALA A 146 -3.02 -2.02 -15.63
N LYS A 147 -3.93 -2.18 -16.61
CA LYS A 147 -3.62 -1.93 -18.03
C LYS A 147 -3.18 -0.49 -18.27
N GLU A 148 -3.84 0.48 -17.63
CA GLU A 148 -3.45 1.88 -17.76
C GLU A 148 -2.05 2.13 -17.18
N THR A 149 -1.74 1.59 -16.00
CA THR A 149 -0.36 1.69 -15.47
C THR A 149 0.67 1.06 -16.41
N CYS A 150 0.39 -0.12 -16.97
CA CYS A 150 1.27 -0.77 -17.95
C CYS A 150 1.50 0.09 -19.20
N ARG A 151 0.44 0.67 -19.74
CA ARG A 151 0.52 1.61 -20.89
C ARG A 151 1.45 2.78 -20.57
N LEU A 152 1.31 3.38 -19.38
CA LEU A 152 2.14 4.50 -18.94
C LEU A 152 3.61 4.11 -18.73
N ILE A 153 3.89 2.92 -18.19
CA ILE A 153 5.27 2.39 -18.08
C ILE A 153 5.90 2.27 -19.48
N GLU A 154 5.14 1.76 -20.44
CA GLU A 154 5.59 1.56 -21.82
C GLU A 154 5.79 2.89 -22.57
N GLU A 155 4.99 3.92 -22.27
CA GLU A 155 5.19 5.29 -22.79
C GLU A 155 6.49 5.94 -22.29
N GLU A 156 6.96 5.57 -21.09
CA GLU A 156 8.28 5.98 -20.58
C GLU A 156 9.44 5.15 -21.20
N GLY A 157 9.12 4.23 -22.11
CA GLY A 157 10.10 3.42 -22.87
C GLY A 157 10.60 2.17 -22.16
N GLN A 158 9.97 1.77 -21.05
CA GLN A 158 10.35 0.58 -20.27
C GLN A 158 9.39 -0.59 -20.47
N GLN A 159 9.80 -1.79 -20.10
CA GLN A 159 8.94 -2.97 -20.17
C GLN A 159 8.01 -3.05 -18.96
N SER A 160 6.76 -3.45 -19.20
CA SER A 160 5.75 -3.63 -18.17
C SER A 160 5.35 -5.10 -18.00
N LEU A 161 4.90 -5.47 -16.79
CA LEU A 161 4.26 -6.78 -16.53
C LEU A 161 3.17 -6.65 -15.46
N ALA A 162 1.92 -6.93 -15.84
CA ALA A 162 0.78 -6.94 -14.93
C ALA A 162 0.50 -8.37 -14.42
N ILE A 163 0.50 -8.57 -13.10
CA ILE A 163 0.22 -9.86 -12.46
C ILE A 163 -0.93 -9.71 -11.46
N SER A 164 -2.11 -10.22 -11.82
CA SER A 164 -3.26 -10.26 -10.90
C SER A 164 -3.12 -11.43 -9.92
N GLY A 165 -3.38 -11.15 -8.64
CA GLY A 165 -3.51 -12.19 -7.62
C GLY A 165 -3.42 -11.68 -6.18
N ASN A 166 -3.54 -12.63 -5.25
CA ASN A 166 -3.68 -12.36 -3.83
C ASN A 166 -2.34 -12.43 -3.10
N VAL A 167 -1.81 -11.29 -2.64
CA VAL A 167 -0.56 -11.23 -1.85
C VAL A 167 -0.63 -11.96 -0.51
N GLN A 168 -1.83 -12.27 -0.01
CA GLN A 168 -2.01 -13.10 1.18
C GLN A 168 -1.60 -14.57 0.95
N ASP A 169 -1.50 -15.03 -0.31
CA ASP A 169 -1.05 -16.37 -0.65
C ASP A 169 0.47 -16.39 -0.91
N PRO A 170 1.28 -17.07 -0.07
CA PRO A 170 2.72 -17.18 -0.31
C PRO A 170 3.06 -17.87 -1.64
N GLN A 171 2.23 -18.79 -2.14
CA GLN A 171 2.50 -19.44 -3.42
C GLN A 171 2.33 -18.46 -4.59
N PHE A 172 1.31 -17.59 -4.54
CA PHE A 172 1.15 -16.52 -5.51
C PHE A 172 2.38 -15.62 -5.53
N CYS A 173 2.85 -15.16 -4.36
CA CYS A 173 4.03 -14.30 -4.24
C CYS A 173 5.28 -14.95 -4.88
N GLU A 174 5.53 -16.23 -4.62
CA GLU A 174 6.62 -16.99 -5.27
C GLU A 174 6.46 -17.08 -6.78
N GLN A 175 5.25 -17.36 -7.27
CA GLN A 175 4.97 -17.47 -8.70
C GLN A 175 5.09 -16.12 -9.41
N ALA A 176 4.65 -15.03 -8.78
CA ALA A 176 4.76 -13.69 -9.32
C ALA A 176 6.24 -13.30 -9.51
N VAL A 177 7.09 -13.52 -8.50
CA VAL A 177 8.54 -13.28 -8.62
C VAL A 177 9.16 -14.14 -9.73
N LYS A 178 8.77 -15.40 -9.88
CA LYS A 178 9.25 -16.25 -10.98
C LYS A 178 8.83 -15.73 -12.36
N GLN A 179 7.62 -15.18 -12.50
CA GLN A 179 7.17 -14.56 -13.74
C GLN A 179 8.00 -13.31 -14.07
N VAL A 180 8.28 -12.48 -13.06
CA VAL A 180 9.15 -11.29 -13.20
C VAL A 180 10.53 -11.68 -13.69
N LEU A 181 11.16 -12.69 -13.08
CA LEU A 181 12.47 -13.18 -13.50
C LEU A 181 12.45 -13.78 -14.91
N LYS A 182 11.37 -14.49 -15.27
CA LYS A 182 11.20 -15.02 -16.63
C LYS A 182 11.07 -13.90 -17.66
N GLN A 183 10.38 -12.81 -17.32
CA GLN A 183 10.11 -11.70 -18.23
C GLN A 183 11.31 -10.75 -18.37
N PHE A 184 11.92 -10.36 -17.26
CA PHE A 184 12.93 -9.30 -17.23
C PHE A 184 14.35 -9.80 -16.94
N GLY A 185 14.51 -11.05 -16.49
CA GLY A 185 15.80 -11.65 -16.17
C GLY A 185 16.39 -11.24 -14.81
N ALA A 186 15.84 -10.23 -14.14
CA ALA A 186 16.35 -9.69 -12.89
C ALA A 186 15.23 -9.21 -11.95
N LEU A 187 15.58 -8.98 -10.69
CA LEU A 187 14.79 -8.26 -9.71
C LEU A 187 15.74 -7.44 -8.83
N ASN A 188 15.53 -6.13 -8.75
CA ASN A 188 16.40 -5.21 -8.00
C ASN A 188 15.67 -4.40 -6.94
N VAL A 189 14.38 -4.11 -7.16
CA VAL A 189 13.59 -3.30 -6.23
C VAL A 189 12.29 -4.01 -5.92
N LEU A 190 12.00 -4.23 -4.63
CA LEU A 190 10.69 -4.66 -4.17
C LEU A 190 10.00 -3.49 -3.47
N VAL A 191 8.84 -3.08 -3.97
CA VAL A 191 7.96 -2.13 -3.30
C VAL A 191 6.74 -2.89 -2.77
N ASN A 192 6.68 -3.04 -1.44
CA ASN A 192 5.46 -3.52 -0.80
C ASN A 192 4.55 -2.31 -0.53
N ASN A 193 3.44 -2.24 -1.24
CA ASN A 193 2.50 -1.11 -1.17
C ASN A 193 1.03 -1.55 -0.99
N ALA A 194 0.63 -2.70 -1.53
CA ALA A 194 -0.74 -3.22 -1.38
C ALA A 194 -1.22 -3.20 0.08
N ALA A 195 -2.45 -2.73 0.30
CA ALA A 195 -3.03 -2.63 1.62
C ALA A 195 -4.55 -2.71 1.59
N PHE A 196 -5.13 -3.23 2.68
CA PHE A 196 -6.53 -3.11 3.03
C PHE A 196 -6.68 -2.13 4.19
N GLN A 197 -7.73 -1.29 4.13
CA GLN A 197 -8.14 -0.43 5.23
C GLN A 197 -9.66 -0.30 5.26
N GLN A 198 -10.21 -0.10 6.45
CA GLN A 198 -11.60 0.28 6.67
C GLN A 198 -11.69 1.14 7.95
N HIS A 199 -12.37 2.28 7.95
CA HIS A 199 -12.61 3.06 9.17
C HIS A 199 -13.69 2.39 10.04
N ALA A 200 -13.58 2.49 11.36
CA ALA A 200 -14.61 2.13 12.32
C ALA A 200 -14.65 3.17 13.43
N ALA A 201 -15.84 3.54 13.92
CA ALA A 201 -15.97 4.50 15.00
C ALA A 201 -15.58 3.91 16.36
N ASP A 202 -15.91 2.64 16.58
CA ASP A 202 -15.76 1.96 17.86
C ASP A 202 -15.01 0.62 17.70
N ILE A 203 -14.25 0.21 18.73
CA ILE A 203 -13.50 -1.05 18.70
C ILE A 203 -14.40 -2.27 18.56
N GLU A 204 -15.64 -2.19 19.03
CA GLU A 204 -16.64 -3.25 18.96
C GLU A 204 -17.11 -3.55 17.53
N ASP A 205 -16.89 -2.61 16.59
CA ASP A 205 -17.16 -2.82 15.15
C ASP A 205 -16.09 -3.71 14.47
N LEU A 206 -14.92 -3.89 15.10
CA LEU A 206 -13.82 -4.67 14.55
C LEU A 206 -14.00 -6.15 14.89
N ASN A 207 -14.64 -6.88 13.98
CA ASN A 207 -14.75 -8.33 14.08
C ASN A 207 -13.44 -9.04 13.67
N THR A 208 -13.35 -10.34 14.00
CA THR A 208 -12.17 -11.16 13.70
C THR A 208 -11.88 -11.30 12.21
N GLU A 209 -12.91 -11.38 11.36
CA GLU A 209 -12.75 -11.48 9.89
C GLU A 209 -12.03 -10.25 9.35
N ARG A 210 -12.46 -9.05 9.76
CA ARG A 210 -11.82 -7.78 9.40
C ARG A 210 -10.39 -7.71 9.93
N LEU A 211 -10.16 -8.05 11.20
CA LEU A 211 -8.82 -8.01 11.77
C LEU A 211 -7.86 -8.93 10.99
N ASP A 212 -8.30 -10.16 10.68
CA ASP A 212 -7.52 -11.14 9.91
C ASP A 212 -7.25 -10.64 8.49
N GLU A 213 -8.26 -10.10 7.78
CA GLU A 213 -8.11 -9.53 6.44
C GLU A 213 -7.08 -8.38 6.41
N THR A 214 -7.15 -7.46 7.38
CA THR A 214 -6.21 -6.34 7.49
C THR A 214 -4.78 -6.83 7.71
N PHE A 215 -4.55 -7.78 8.62
CA PHE A 215 -3.21 -8.31 8.89
C PHE A 215 -2.66 -9.18 7.75
N ARG A 216 -3.50 -10.04 7.14
CA ARG A 216 -3.08 -10.89 6.03
C ARG A 216 -2.61 -10.06 4.85
N THR A 217 -3.35 -9.01 4.51
CA THR A 217 -2.98 -8.13 3.39
C THR A 217 -1.75 -7.29 3.75
N ASN A 218 -1.79 -6.59 4.88
CA ASN A 218 -0.85 -5.51 5.15
C ASN A 218 0.49 -5.97 5.74
N ILE A 219 0.52 -7.10 6.47
CA ILE A 219 1.76 -7.59 7.06
C ILE A 219 2.16 -8.97 6.54
N PHE A 220 1.24 -9.95 6.45
CA PHE A 220 1.63 -11.27 5.94
C PHE A 220 2.05 -11.20 4.47
N GLY A 221 1.33 -10.44 3.65
CA GLY A 221 1.70 -10.18 2.26
C GLY A 221 3.11 -9.60 2.12
N TYR A 222 3.53 -8.70 3.01
CA TYR A 222 4.87 -8.11 3.00
C TYR A 222 5.93 -9.17 3.34
N PHE A 223 5.68 -10.02 4.35
CA PHE A 223 6.56 -11.16 4.65
C PHE A 223 6.65 -12.15 3.47
N HIS A 224 5.53 -12.44 2.80
CA HIS A 224 5.49 -13.37 1.67
C HIS A 224 6.27 -12.84 0.47
N MET A 225 6.06 -11.59 0.09
CA MET A 225 6.79 -10.96 -1.00
C MET A 225 8.29 -10.84 -0.71
N VAL A 226 8.67 -10.44 0.51
CA VAL A 226 10.09 -10.42 0.91
C VAL A 226 10.69 -11.82 0.81
N LYS A 227 10.05 -12.85 1.36
CA LYS A 227 10.55 -14.23 1.27
C LYS A 227 10.69 -14.71 -0.18
N ALA A 228 9.75 -14.37 -1.05
CA ALA A 228 9.78 -14.73 -2.46
C ALA A 228 10.89 -13.99 -3.24
N ALA A 229 11.11 -12.70 -2.97
CA ALA A 229 12.08 -11.86 -3.68
C ALA A 229 13.53 -12.10 -3.23
N ILE A 230 13.73 -12.36 -1.94
CA ILE A 230 15.06 -12.37 -1.31
C ILE A 230 16.09 -13.32 -1.94
N PRO A 231 15.74 -14.50 -2.48
CA PRO A 231 16.71 -15.34 -3.19
C PRO A 231 17.34 -14.67 -4.42
N TYR A 232 16.71 -13.62 -4.96
CA TYR A 232 17.08 -12.98 -6.22
C TYR A 232 17.63 -11.56 -6.05
N LEU A 233 17.43 -10.94 -4.89
CA LEU A 233 18.03 -9.65 -4.55
C LEU A 233 19.52 -9.80 -4.20
N GLN A 234 20.32 -8.89 -4.74
CA GLN A 234 21.77 -8.84 -4.63
C GLN A 234 22.24 -7.59 -3.86
N ARG A 235 23.55 -7.49 -3.62
CA ARG A 235 24.16 -6.31 -3.03
C ARG A 235 23.82 -5.07 -3.85
N GLY A 236 23.35 -4.03 -3.18
CA GLY A 236 22.93 -2.76 -3.77
C GLY A 236 21.43 -2.69 -4.08
N ASP A 237 20.71 -3.81 -4.05
CA ASP A 237 19.26 -3.83 -4.25
C ASP A 237 18.51 -3.25 -3.05
N ALA A 238 17.22 -2.96 -3.25
CA ALA A 238 16.41 -2.22 -2.28
C ALA A 238 15.02 -2.81 -2.07
N ILE A 239 14.52 -2.69 -0.85
CA ILE A 239 13.13 -2.92 -0.49
C ILE A 239 12.56 -1.62 0.07
N VAL A 240 11.43 -1.19 -0.46
CA VAL A 240 10.71 -0.01 0.03
C VAL A 240 9.30 -0.41 0.45
N ASN A 241 9.00 -0.26 1.74
CA ASN A 241 7.69 -0.60 2.29
C ASN A 241 6.81 0.65 2.43
N THR A 242 5.50 0.50 2.23
CA THR A 242 4.55 1.59 2.42
C THR A 242 3.96 1.51 3.82
N GLY A 243 4.48 2.37 4.70
CA GLY A 243 3.93 2.65 6.02
C GLY A 243 2.72 3.58 5.95
N SER A 244 2.54 4.39 7.00
CA SER A 244 1.49 5.40 7.12
C SER A 244 1.82 6.30 8.30
N VAL A 245 1.38 7.56 8.29
CA VAL A 245 1.38 8.42 9.48
C VAL A 245 0.61 7.80 10.65
N THR A 246 -0.41 6.98 10.37
CA THR A 246 -1.16 6.25 11.41
C THR A 246 -0.33 5.17 12.11
N GLY A 247 0.76 4.69 11.50
CA GLY A 247 1.72 3.82 12.17
C GLY A 247 2.66 4.56 13.13
N LEU A 248 2.80 5.88 12.95
CA LEU A 248 3.62 6.76 13.82
C LEU A 248 2.78 7.32 14.97
N SER A 249 1.59 7.85 14.66
CA SER A 249 0.77 8.60 15.62
C SER A 249 -0.49 7.86 16.10
N GLY A 250 -0.81 6.71 15.50
CA GLY A 250 -2.09 6.03 15.70
C GLY A 250 -3.26 6.74 15.02
N SER A 251 -4.41 6.08 15.03
CA SER A 251 -5.70 6.69 14.69
C SER A 251 -6.81 5.95 15.42
N LYS A 252 -7.67 6.70 16.12
CA LYS A 252 -8.80 6.15 16.89
C LYS A 252 -9.84 5.46 16.02
N GLU A 253 -9.87 5.72 14.71
CA GLU A 253 -10.87 5.15 13.77
C GLU A 253 -10.29 4.03 12.90
N LEU A 254 -8.99 3.73 13.07
CA LEU A 254 -8.24 2.79 12.23
C LEU A 254 -7.36 1.90 13.12
N LEU A 255 -7.92 1.23 14.12
CA LEU A 255 -7.11 0.46 15.09
C LEU A 255 -6.32 -0.68 14.44
N ASP A 256 -6.98 -1.55 13.68
CA ASP A 256 -6.37 -2.67 12.96
C ASP A 256 -5.37 -2.18 11.91
N TYR A 257 -5.75 -1.19 11.10
CA TYR A 257 -4.87 -0.61 10.10
C TYR A 257 -3.63 0.05 10.73
N SER A 258 -3.79 0.89 11.76
CA SER A 258 -2.67 1.55 12.46
C SER A 258 -1.73 0.52 13.08
N ALA A 259 -2.26 -0.55 13.67
CA ALA A 259 -1.46 -1.66 14.19
C ALA A 259 -0.61 -2.32 13.08
N THR A 260 -1.18 -2.59 11.91
CA THR A 260 -0.41 -3.14 10.78
C THR A 260 0.65 -2.17 10.26
N LYS A 261 0.37 -0.87 10.25
CA LYS A 261 1.34 0.15 9.80
C LYS A 261 2.49 0.35 10.79
N GLY A 262 2.22 0.29 12.09
CA GLY A 262 3.27 0.20 13.12
C GLY A 262 4.10 -1.08 13.00
N ALA A 263 3.45 -2.23 12.71
CA ALA A 263 4.15 -3.48 12.44
C ALA A 263 5.04 -3.40 11.19
N ILE A 264 4.60 -2.76 10.11
CA ILE A 264 5.41 -2.52 8.91
C ILE A 264 6.64 -1.66 9.24
N HIS A 265 6.52 -0.64 10.09
CA HIS A 265 7.65 0.18 10.52
C HIS A 265 8.67 -0.61 11.31
N ALA A 266 8.22 -1.41 12.28
CA ALA A 266 9.10 -2.30 13.05
C ALA A 266 9.75 -3.37 12.16
N PHE A 267 8.97 -3.99 11.28
CA PHE A 267 9.43 -4.97 10.30
C PHE A 267 10.51 -4.40 9.38
N THR A 268 10.33 -3.17 8.89
CA THR A 268 11.32 -2.47 8.05
C THR A 268 12.66 -2.32 8.77
N LYS A 269 12.64 -1.84 10.03
CA LYS A 269 13.86 -1.66 10.84
C LYS A 269 14.56 -2.99 11.12
N ALA A 270 13.80 -4.01 11.49
CA ALA A 270 14.35 -5.34 11.78
C ALA A 270 14.93 -6.02 10.53
N LEU A 271 14.21 -5.94 9.39
CA LEU A 271 14.66 -6.52 8.12
C LEU A 271 15.89 -5.80 7.57
N ALA A 272 15.98 -4.46 7.72
CA ALA A 272 17.17 -3.69 7.37
C ALA A 272 18.43 -4.21 8.09
N GLN A 273 18.33 -4.48 9.41
CA GLN A 273 19.42 -5.06 10.18
C GLN A 273 19.74 -6.48 9.69
N ASN A 274 18.72 -7.29 9.46
CA ASN A 274 18.87 -8.68 9.01
C ASN A 274 19.56 -8.79 7.62
N LEU A 275 19.34 -7.84 6.73
CA LEU A 275 19.87 -7.86 5.36
C LEU A 275 21.11 -6.97 5.15
N MET A 276 21.61 -6.33 6.21
CA MET A 276 22.73 -5.39 6.15
C MET A 276 23.99 -6.02 5.55
N GLU A 277 24.37 -7.22 6.02
CA GLU A 277 25.57 -7.92 5.53
C GLU A 277 25.45 -8.37 4.07
N ARG A 278 24.23 -8.58 3.61
CA ARG A 278 23.92 -8.86 2.20
C ARG A 278 23.96 -7.61 1.33
N GLY A 279 24.09 -6.42 1.93
CA GLY A 279 24.11 -5.15 1.23
C GLY A 279 22.77 -4.79 0.58
N ILE A 280 21.65 -5.29 1.10
CA ILE A 280 20.30 -4.95 0.62
C ILE A 280 19.71 -3.92 1.59
N ARG A 281 19.24 -2.80 1.05
CA ARG A 281 18.66 -1.72 1.86
C ARG A 281 17.17 -1.93 2.04
N VAL A 282 16.64 -1.62 3.22
CA VAL A 282 15.21 -1.75 3.51
C VAL A 282 14.74 -0.47 4.18
N ASN A 283 13.82 0.26 3.56
CA ASN A 283 13.30 1.51 4.08
C ASN A 283 11.77 1.54 3.95
N ALA A 284 11.13 2.52 4.59
CA ALA A 284 9.71 2.75 4.44
C ALA A 284 9.40 4.22 4.12
N VAL A 285 8.37 4.44 3.32
CA VAL A 285 7.70 5.75 3.19
C VAL A 285 6.46 5.72 4.08
N ALA A 286 6.20 6.78 4.83
CA ALA A 286 4.99 6.93 5.66
C ALA A 286 4.14 8.09 5.14
N PRO A 287 3.18 7.82 4.23
CA PRO A 287 2.28 8.84 3.70
C PRO A 287 1.35 9.41 4.78
N GLY A 288 0.98 10.69 4.62
CA GLY A 288 -0.20 11.28 5.23
C GLY A 288 -1.48 10.99 4.43
N PRO A 289 -2.49 11.88 4.43
CA PRO A 289 -3.66 11.70 3.57
C PRO A 289 -3.29 11.92 2.10
N VAL A 290 -3.49 10.88 1.29
CA VAL A 290 -3.24 10.90 -0.17
C VAL A 290 -4.51 10.58 -0.90
N TRP A 291 -4.87 11.35 -1.95
CA TRP A 291 -6.05 11.08 -2.75
C TRP A 291 -5.85 9.84 -3.64
N THR A 292 -6.44 8.72 -3.24
CA THR A 292 -6.39 7.42 -3.93
C THR A 292 -7.77 6.75 -3.89
N PRO A 293 -8.03 5.71 -4.70
CA PRO A 293 -9.31 4.97 -4.69
C PRO A 293 -9.64 4.33 -3.34
N LEU A 294 -8.60 4.09 -2.53
CA LEU A 294 -8.72 3.51 -1.19
C LEU A 294 -9.56 4.38 -0.24
N ASN A 295 -9.58 5.72 -0.39
CA ASN A 295 -10.38 6.58 0.49
C ASN A 295 -11.86 6.58 0.11
N PRO A 296 -12.24 6.76 -1.18
CA PRO A 296 -13.63 6.62 -1.65
C PRO A 296 -14.21 5.23 -1.43
N ALA A 297 -13.37 4.18 -1.40
CA ALA A 297 -13.78 2.83 -1.06
C ALA A 297 -13.88 2.57 0.46
N ASP A 298 -13.66 3.58 1.30
CA ASP A 298 -13.59 3.43 2.75
C ASP A 298 -14.52 4.40 3.48
N LYS A 299 -14.35 5.71 3.21
CA LYS A 299 -15.09 6.80 3.85
C LYS A 299 -16.45 7.07 3.20
N ASN A 300 -17.33 7.71 3.96
CA ASN A 300 -18.61 8.19 3.45
C ASN A 300 -18.45 9.54 2.72
N ALA A 301 -19.44 9.90 1.91
CA ALA A 301 -19.43 11.08 1.04
C ALA A 301 -19.13 12.38 1.80
N GLU A 302 -19.69 12.56 2.99
CA GLU A 302 -19.51 13.77 3.79
C GLU A 302 -18.07 13.90 4.32
N ASP A 303 -17.50 12.80 4.80
CA ASP A 303 -16.16 12.77 5.39
C ASP A 303 -15.07 12.93 4.32
N LEU A 304 -15.36 12.53 3.07
CA LEU A 304 -14.49 12.74 1.93
C LEU A 304 -14.33 14.22 1.59
N ARG A 305 -15.36 15.05 1.77
CA ARG A 305 -15.30 16.48 1.39
C ARG A 305 -14.16 17.21 2.08
N GLU A 306 -13.94 16.95 3.36
CA GLU A 306 -12.89 17.60 4.14
C GLU A 306 -11.57 16.81 4.16
N PHE A 307 -11.42 15.80 3.29
CA PHE A 307 -10.24 14.93 3.30
C PHE A 307 -8.95 15.74 3.09
N GLY A 308 -8.04 15.67 4.07
CA GLY A 308 -6.75 16.38 4.07
C GLY A 308 -6.81 17.85 4.47
N ALA A 309 -7.99 18.42 4.75
CA ALA A 309 -8.15 19.81 5.20
C ALA A 309 -7.50 20.10 6.56
N ASP A 310 -7.31 19.06 7.37
CA ASP A 310 -6.72 19.10 8.69
C ASP A 310 -5.18 19.05 8.70
N THR A 311 -4.56 18.75 7.55
CA THR A 311 -3.11 18.87 7.39
C THR A 311 -2.66 20.33 7.50
N GLN A 312 -1.39 20.56 7.86
CA GLN A 312 -0.86 21.93 7.85
C GLN A 312 -0.77 22.51 6.43
N MET A 313 -0.67 21.65 5.41
CA MET A 313 -0.78 22.02 4.01
C MET A 313 -2.21 22.28 3.52
N GLY A 314 -3.23 21.95 4.33
CA GLY A 314 -4.65 22.22 4.06
C GLY A 314 -5.28 21.42 2.91
N ARG A 315 -4.62 20.35 2.46
CA ARG A 315 -5.08 19.50 1.34
C ARG A 315 -4.53 18.07 1.46
N PRO A 316 -5.13 17.08 0.79
CA PRO A 316 -4.48 15.80 0.62
C PRO A 316 -3.32 15.92 -0.38
N ALA A 317 -2.33 15.06 -0.23
CA ALA A 317 -1.32 14.87 -1.27
C ALA A 317 -1.94 14.15 -2.48
N GLN A 318 -1.36 14.37 -3.65
CA GLN A 318 -1.58 13.53 -4.83
C GLN A 318 -0.53 12.41 -4.88
N PRO A 319 -0.85 11.23 -5.45
CA PRO A 319 0.08 10.12 -5.57
C PRO A 319 1.47 10.49 -6.12
N GLU A 320 1.52 11.38 -7.10
CA GLU A 320 2.77 11.86 -7.69
C GLU A 320 3.70 12.58 -6.72
N GLU A 321 3.18 13.15 -5.63
CA GLU A 321 3.99 13.83 -4.62
C GLU A 321 4.70 12.84 -3.68
N LEU A 322 4.29 11.57 -3.69
CA LEU A 322 4.91 10.50 -2.90
C LEU A 322 5.99 9.78 -3.70
N ALA A 323 5.77 9.59 -5.00
CA ALA A 323 6.62 8.77 -5.86
C ALA A 323 8.12 9.16 -5.88
N PRO A 324 8.53 10.46 -5.81
CA PRO A 324 9.93 10.84 -5.68
C PRO A 324 10.63 10.26 -4.44
N ALA A 325 9.91 10.09 -3.32
CA ALA A 325 10.48 9.47 -2.12
C ALA A 325 10.82 7.99 -2.35
N TYR A 326 10.01 7.28 -3.14
CA TYR A 326 10.30 5.89 -3.52
C TYR A 326 11.49 5.81 -4.46
N VAL A 327 11.61 6.70 -5.45
CA VAL A 327 12.80 6.77 -6.33
C VAL A 327 14.05 7.01 -5.48
N PHE A 328 14.00 7.98 -4.56
CA PHE A 328 15.10 8.29 -3.65
C PHE A 328 15.55 7.07 -2.85
N LEU A 329 14.62 6.34 -2.22
CA LEU A 329 14.92 5.18 -1.38
C LEU A 329 15.32 3.94 -2.19
N ALA A 330 14.78 3.76 -3.40
CA ALA A 330 15.16 2.67 -4.29
C ALA A 330 16.55 2.87 -4.92
N SER A 331 16.91 4.13 -5.23
CA SER A 331 18.14 4.44 -5.95
C SER A 331 19.39 4.40 -5.07
N GLN A 332 20.40 3.65 -5.51
CA GLN A 332 21.70 3.56 -4.83
C GLN A 332 22.42 4.91 -4.79
N VAL A 333 22.38 5.68 -5.88
CA VAL A 333 23.10 6.97 -5.96
C VAL A 333 22.52 8.02 -5.02
N CYS A 334 21.27 7.86 -4.59
CA CYS A 334 20.60 8.77 -3.67
C CYS A 334 20.68 8.36 -2.21
N SER A 335 20.66 7.05 -1.93
CA SER A 335 20.40 6.54 -0.58
C SER A 335 21.27 5.35 -0.18
N SER A 336 22.48 5.24 -0.75
CA SER A 336 23.45 4.17 -0.43
C SER A 336 23.78 4.05 1.06
N TYR A 337 23.73 5.15 1.82
CA TYR A 337 23.98 5.19 3.27
C TYR A 337 22.68 5.27 4.11
N ILE A 338 21.54 4.88 3.54
CA ILE A 338 20.23 4.93 4.20
C ILE A 338 19.58 3.55 4.16
N SER A 339 19.41 2.95 5.34
CA SER A 339 18.68 1.71 5.55
C SER A 339 18.03 1.72 6.93
N GLY A 340 16.82 1.19 7.04
CA GLY A 340 16.05 1.08 8.28
C GLY A 340 15.25 2.32 8.67
N ILE A 341 15.12 3.32 7.78
CA ILE A 341 14.36 4.54 8.09
C ILE A 341 12.88 4.39 7.76
N VAL A 342 12.07 5.23 8.42
CA VAL A 342 10.70 5.53 8.02
C VAL A 342 10.68 7.01 7.63
N LEU A 343 10.47 7.30 6.36
CA LEU A 343 10.44 8.66 5.81
C LEU A 343 9.00 9.19 5.77
N PRO A 344 8.62 10.17 6.64
CA PRO A 344 7.28 10.74 6.62
C PRO A 344 7.10 11.68 5.44
N VAL A 345 5.98 11.54 4.71
CA VAL A 345 5.55 12.47 3.66
C VAL A 345 4.07 12.80 3.90
N THR A 346 3.83 13.80 4.77
CA THR A 346 2.54 13.91 5.48
C THR A 346 1.78 15.21 5.29
N GLY A 347 2.41 16.24 4.70
CA GLY A 347 1.82 17.58 4.66
C GLY A 347 1.71 18.28 6.02
N SER A 348 2.40 17.77 7.05
CA SER A 348 2.44 18.34 8.40
C SER A 348 3.84 18.27 8.99
N VAL A 349 4.31 19.38 9.58
CA VAL A 349 5.58 19.46 10.30
C VAL A 349 5.55 18.57 11.53
N GLY A 350 6.63 17.82 11.77
CA GLY A 350 6.81 17.05 13.01
C GLY A 350 6.02 15.73 13.08
N ALA A 351 5.60 15.18 11.95
CA ALA A 351 4.87 13.90 11.91
C ALA A 351 5.77 12.65 12.15
N SER A 352 6.82 12.76 12.98
CA SER A 352 7.83 11.72 13.24
C SER A 352 7.79 11.20 14.66
#